data_AF-A0A1S2CGW1-F1
#
_entry.id   AF-A0A1S2CGW1-F1
#
_cell.length_a   1.000
_cell.length_b   1.000
_cell.length_c   1.000
_cell.angle_alpha   90.00
_cell.angle_beta   90.00
_cell.angle_gamma   90.00
#
_symmetry.space_group_name_H-M   'P 1'
#
loop_
_entity.id
_entity.type
_entity.pdbx_description
1 polymer ?
#
loop_
_entity_poly.entity_id
_entity_poly.type
_entity_poly.pdbx_seq_one_letter_code
_entity_poly.pdbx_strand_id
1 'polypeptide(L)'
;MQNVYKPVLDAVMKSPHQWHDDPKVRAAWEAAGAAGLDLEAARDQLNSSDIDEIIKQDMSDIQSAKIQCTTTFYVNGQELSKLGPKELYDMVTSEVDALN
;
A
#
# COMPACT_ATOMS: atom_id res chain seq x y z
N MET A 1 0.20 4.26 -16.80
CA MET A 1 -0.32 4.72 -15.49
C MET A 1 -1.31 5.86 -15.68
N GLN A 2 -2.35 5.95 -14.85
CA GLN A 2 -3.49 6.88 -15.04
C GLN A 2 -3.50 8.13 -14.13
N ASN A 3 -2.44 8.35 -13.34
CA ASN A 3 -2.31 9.49 -12.42
C ASN A 3 -3.43 9.62 -11.35
N VAL A 4 -4.07 8.51 -10.98
CA VAL A 4 -5.13 8.44 -9.96
C VAL A 4 -4.75 7.57 -8.75
N TYR A 5 -3.45 7.32 -8.56
CA TYR A 5 -2.97 6.37 -7.54
C TYR A 5 -3.49 6.70 -6.13
N LYS A 6 -3.27 7.93 -5.66
CA LYS A 6 -3.65 8.35 -4.30
C LYS A 6 -5.17 8.22 -4.03
N PRO A 7 -6.07 8.79 -4.85
CA PRO A 7 -7.51 8.65 -4.62
C PRO A 7 -8.00 7.20 -4.73
N VAL A 8 -7.43 6.40 -5.64
CA VAL A 8 -7.78 4.98 -5.78
C VAL A 8 -7.34 4.17 -4.56
N LEU A 9 -6.10 4.35 -4.11
CA LEU A 9 -5.57 3.68 -2.92
C LEU A 9 -6.43 4.00 -1.69
N ASP A 10 -6.72 5.29 -1.46
CA ASP A 10 -7.52 5.73 -0.33
C ASP A 10 -8.95 5.14 -0.38
N ALA A 11 -9.55 5.06 -1.57
CA ALA A 11 -10.88 4.48 -1.76
C ALA A 11 -10.90 2.96 -1.47
N VAL A 12 -9.91 2.22 -1.98
CA VAL A 12 -9.79 0.77 -1.76
C VAL A 12 -9.51 0.46 -0.28
N MET A 13 -8.61 1.22 0.36
CA MET A 13 -8.22 1.00 1.76
C MET A 13 -9.23 1.51 2.79
N LYS A 14 -10.27 2.24 2.38
CA LYS A 14 -11.32 2.74 3.29
C LYS A 14 -12.14 1.62 3.93
N SER A 15 -12.30 0.49 3.23
CA SER A 15 -13.17 -0.61 3.68
C SER A 15 -12.62 -2.00 3.30
N PRO A 16 -11.45 -2.42 3.82
CA PRO A 16 -10.83 -3.70 3.47
C PRO A 16 -11.72 -4.91 3.78
N HIS A 17 -12.52 -4.83 4.84
CA HIS A 17 -13.49 -5.86 5.23
C HIS A 17 -14.54 -6.20 4.16
N GLN A 18 -14.71 -5.35 3.14
CA GLN A 18 -15.70 -5.56 2.06
C GLN A 18 -15.14 -6.35 0.89
N TRP A 19 -13.81 -6.49 0.77
CA TRP A 19 -13.18 -7.10 -0.39
C TRP A 19 -12.07 -8.09 -0.06
N HIS A 20 -11.44 -8.03 1.12
CA HIS A 20 -10.25 -8.83 1.43
C HIS A 20 -10.50 -10.34 1.35
N ASP A 21 -11.70 -10.80 1.72
CA ASP A 21 -12.07 -12.22 1.69
C ASP A 21 -12.80 -12.62 0.39
N ASP A 22 -12.99 -11.69 -0.56
CA ASP A 22 -13.59 -11.95 -1.86
C ASP A 22 -12.49 -12.29 -2.88
N PRO A 23 -12.44 -13.53 -3.42
CA PRO A 23 -11.43 -13.90 -4.43
C PRO A 23 -11.55 -13.10 -5.73
N LYS A 24 -12.70 -12.46 -5.98
CA LYS A 24 -12.90 -11.57 -7.14
C LYS A 24 -12.65 -10.10 -6.81
N VAL A 25 -12.43 -9.78 -5.53
CA VAL A 25 -12.11 -8.44 -5.02
C VAL A 25 -13.09 -7.37 -5.52
N ARG A 26 -14.38 -7.73 -5.66
CA ARG A 26 -15.35 -6.95 -6.45
C ARG A 26 -15.57 -5.56 -5.86
N ALA A 27 -15.69 -5.44 -4.54
CA ALA A 27 -15.89 -4.16 -3.88
C ALA A 27 -14.68 -3.23 -4.01
N ALA A 28 -13.44 -3.74 -4.11
CA ALA A 28 -12.27 -2.91 -4.39
C ALA A 28 -12.30 -2.35 -5.81
N TRP A 29 -12.69 -3.16 -6.80
CA TRP A 29 -12.84 -2.71 -8.19
C TRP A 29 -13.92 -1.64 -8.35
N GLU A 30 -15.07 -1.82 -7.68
CA GLU A 30 -16.15 -0.82 -7.64
C GLU A 30 -15.65 0.51 -7.01
N ALA A 31 -14.93 0.43 -5.89
CA ALA A 31 -14.34 1.60 -5.22
C ALA A 31 -13.28 2.30 -6.09
N ALA A 32 -12.42 1.54 -6.76
CA ALA A 32 -11.38 2.07 -7.63
C ALA A 32 -11.97 2.82 -8.85
N GLY A 33 -13.00 2.24 -9.49
CA GLY A 33 -13.70 2.89 -10.59
C GLY A 33 -14.40 4.18 -10.15
N ALA A 34 -15.06 4.16 -8.99
CA ALA A 34 -15.67 5.35 -8.41
C ALA A 34 -14.67 6.45 -8.06
N ALA A 35 -13.41 6.08 -7.78
CA ALA A 35 -12.30 7.00 -7.52
C ALA A 35 -11.59 7.50 -8.79
N GLY A 36 -12.07 7.13 -9.98
CA GLY A 36 -11.57 7.61 -11.27
C GLY A 36 -10.60 6.68 -11.99
N LEU A 37 -10.45 5.43 -11.55
CA LEU A 37 -9.70 4.42 -12.30
C LEU A 37 -10.50 4.00 -13.54
N ASP A 38 -9.90 4.11 -14.73
CA ASP A 38 -10.35 3.42 -15.92
C ASP A 38 -10.12 1.92 -15.75
N LEU A 39 -11.22 1.21 -15.52
CA LEU A 39 -11.24 -0.22 -15.21
C LEU A 39 -10.89 -1.09 -16.41
N GLU A 40 -11.17 -0.64 -17.63
CA GLU A 40 -10.85 -1.39 -18.85
C GLU A 40 -9.34 -1.32 -19.07
N ALA A 41 -8.78 -0.10 -19.10
CA ALA A 41 -7.34 0.10 -19.23
C ALA A 41 -6.55 -0.56 -18.10
N ALA A 42 -7.08 -0.56 -16.86
CA ALA A 42 -6.43 -1.22 -15.73
C ALA A 42 -6.41 -2.74 -15.87
N ARG A 43 -7.47 -3.37 -16.39
CA ARG A 43 -7.53 -4.81 -16.63
C ARG A 43 -6.58 -5.25 -17.73
N ASP A 44 -6.46 -4.45 -18.79
CA ASP A 44 -5.52 -4.72 -19.88
C ASP A 44 -4.06 -4.64 -19.40
N GLN A 45 -3.77 -3.68 -18.50
CA GLN A 45 -2.44 -3.51 -17.92
C GLN A 45 -2.10 -4.55 -16.85
N LEU A 46 -3.08 -5.23 -16.26
CA LEU A 46 -2.88 -6.10 -15.10
C LEU A 46 -1.89 -7.25 -15.36
N ASN A 47 -1.82 -7.72 -16.61
CA ASN A 47 -0.94 -8.81 -17.04
C ASN A 47 0.28 -8.31 -17.85
N SER A 48 0.59 -7.02 -17.76
CA SER A 48 1.77 -6.46 -18.43
C SER A 48 3.06 -6.81 -17.68
N SER A 49 4.17 -6.91 -18.42
CA SER A 49 5.50 -7.13 -17.85
C SER A 49 5.86 -6.08 -16.80
N ASP A 50 5.46 -4.83 -17.01
CA ASP A 50 5.80 -3.72 -16.11
C ASP A 50 5.16 -3.91 -14.73
N ILE A 51 3.90 -4.38 -14.67
CA ILE A 51 3.23 -4.68 -13.40
C ILE A 51 3.84 -5.91 -12.73
N ASP A 52 4.15 -6.95 -13.51
CA ASP A 52 4.84 -8.14 -12.99
C ASP A 52 6.22 -7.82 -12.39
N GLU A 53 6.97 -6.90 -13.01
CA GLU A 53 8.28 -6.45 -12.52
C GLU A 53 8.15 -5.65 -11.22
N ILE A 54 7.15 -4.77 -11.10
CA ILE A 54 6.86 -4.04 -9.85
C ILE A 54 6.55 -5.04 -8.72
N ILE A 55 5.67 -6.01 -8.97
CA ILE A 55 5.30 -7.02 -7.96
C ILE A 55 6.53 -7.85 -7.54
N LYS A 56 7.38 -8.26 -8.48
CA LYS A 56 8.62 -8.99 -8.18
C LYS A 56 9.59 -8.17 -7.34
N GLN A 57 9.74 -6.89 -7.65
CA GLN A 57 10.58 -5.97 -6.90
C GLN A 57 10.07 -5.81 -5.47
N ASP A 58 8.77 -5.53 -5.29
CA ASP A 58 8.16 -5.41 -3.96
C ASP A 58 8.36 -6.68 -3.12
N MET A 59 8.25 -7.87 -3.73
CA MET A 59 8.50 -9.15 -3.05
C MET A 59 9.97 -9.32 -2.66
N SER A 60 10.91 -8.90 -3.50
CA SER A 60 12.34 -8.89 -3.20
C SER A 60 12.66 -7.95 -2.02
N ASP A 61 12.01 -6.79 -1.97
CA ASP A 61 12.21 -5.80 -0.91
C ASP A 61 11.64 -6.29 0.43
N ILE A 62 10.46 -6.92 0.43
CA ILE A 62 9.88 -7.58 1.62
C ILE A 62 10.85 -8.63 2.20
N GLN A 63 11.44 -9.47 1.34
CA GLN A 63 12.39 -10.50 1.77
C GLN A 63 13.68 -9.89 2.33
N SER A 64 14.20 -8.88 1.65
CA SER A 64 15.42 -8.17 2.07
C SER A 64 15.24 -7.45 3.41
N ALA A 65 14.06 -6.88 3.64
CA ALA A 65 13.67 -6.23 4.89
C ALA A 65 13.26 -7.22 6.00
N LYS A 66 13.18 -8.53 5.70
CA LYS A 66 12.77 -9.59 6.65
C LYS A 66 11.39 -9.36 7.28
N ILE A 67 10.48 -8.72 6.54
CA ILE A 67 9.11 -8.45 6.99
C ILE A 67 8.33 -9.79 7.04
N GLN A 68 7.71 -10.09 8.19
CA GLN A 68 7.01 -11.37 8.41
C GLN A 68 5.48 -11.22 8.45
N CYS A 69 4.97 -10.02 8.69
CA CYS A 69 3.54 -9.77 8.77
C CYS A 69 3.22 -8.32 8.36
N THR A 70 1.97 -8.09 7.98
CA THR A 70 1.43 -6.75 7.77
C THR A 70 0.62 -6.34 9.00
N THR A 71 0.65 -5.09 9.47
CA THR A 71 1.39 -3.95 8.93
C THR A 71 2.70 -3.71 9.69
N THR A 72 3.79 -3.47 8.96
CA THR A 72 5.09 -3.03 9.49
C THR A 72 5.37 -1.60 9.03
N PHE A 73 5.85 -0.73 9.92
CA PHE A 73 6.23 0.63 9.62
C PHE A 73 7.71 0.85 9.92
N TYR A 74 8.35 1.70 9.11
CA TYR A 74 9.72 2.16 9.35
C TYR A 74 9.76 3.69 9.36
N VAL A 75 10.57 4.28 10.23
CA VAL A 75 10.95 5.70 10.20
C VAL A 75 12.47 5.74 10.07
N ASN A 76 12.99 6.35 8.99
CA ASN A 76 14.43 6.42 8.69
C ASN A 76 15.17 5.07 8.76
N GLY A 77 14.51 3.97 8.38
CA GLY A 77 15.08 2.62 8.41
C GLY A 77 14.97 1.90 9.77
N GLN A 78 14.51 2.57 10.82
CA GLN A 78 14.20 1.92 12.09
C GLN A 78 12.74 1.45 12.12
N GLU A 79 12.52 0.18 12.49
CA GLU A 79 11.19 -0.42 12.58
C GLU A 79 10.40 0.11 13.79
N LEU A 80 9.10 0.32 13.60
CA LEU A 80 8.18 0.68 14.66
C LEU A 80 7.84 -0.55 15.51
N SER A 81 8.42 -0.61 16.72
CA SER A 81 8.29 -1.78 17.62
C SER A 81 6.87 -2.06 18.11
N LYS A 82 6.02 -1.02 18.19
CA LYS A 82 4.61 -1.15 18.56
C LYS A 82 3.75 -0.37 17.58
N LEU A 83 2.89 -1.09 16.87
CA LEU A 83 1.99 -0.51 15.89
C LEU A 83 0.94 0.39 16.55
N GLY A 84 0.95 1.68 16.22
CA GLY A 84 -0.08 2.62 16.64
C GLY A 84 0.20 4.06 16.18
N PRO A 85 -0.83 4.90 16.03
CA PRO A 85 -0.66 6.28 15.55
C PRO A 85 0.21 7.13 16.48
N LYS A 86 0.09 6.95 17.80
CA LYS A 86 0.90 7.69 18.77
C LYS A 86 2.36 7.26 18.70
N GLU A 87 2.61 5.96 18.63
CA GLU A 87 3.95 5.39 18.56
C GLU A 87 4.66 5.84 17.28
N LEU A 88 3.95 5.88 16.15
CA LEU A 88 4.47 6.44 14.90
C LEU A 88 4.78 7.94 15.03
N TYR A 89 3.86 8.72 15.60
CA TYR A 89 4.05 10.16 15.81
C TYR A 89 5.27 10.45 16.70
N ASP A 90 5.39 9.75 17.83
CA ASP A 90 6.48 9.92 18.78
C ASP A 90 7.83 9.58 18.13
N MET A 91 7.88 8.50 17.33
CA MET A 91 9.08 8.09 16.60
C MET A 91 9.50 9.12 15.54
N VAL A 92 8.55 9.61 14.73
CA VAL A 92 8.83 10.66 13.74
C VAL A 92 9.30 11.95 14.42
N THR A 93 8.66 12.35 15.52
CA THR A 93 9.04 13.57 16.26
C THR A 93 10.47 13.45 16.80
N SER A 94 10.81 12.29 17.38
CA SER A 94 12.17 12.04 17.87
C SER A 94 13.23 12.13 16.76
N GLU A 95 12.94 11.59 15.58
CA GLU A 95 13.86 11.66 14.43
C GLU A 95 14.02 13.08 13.90
N VAL A 96 12.95 13.89 13.89
CA VAL A 96 13.01 15.30 13.50
C VAL A 96 13.78 16.14 14.52
N ASP A 97 13.54 15.93 15.81
CA ASP A 97 14.21 16.66 16.89
C ASP A 97 15.72 16.39 16.92
N ALA A 98 16.15 15.17 16.56
CA ALA A 98 17.56 14.80 16.49
C ALA A 98 18.34 15.47 15.34
N LEU A 99 17.65 16.10 14.38
CA LEU A 99 18.27 16.87 13.29
C LEU A 99 18.54 18.34 13.66
N ASN A 100 18.04 18.80 14.82
CA ASN A 100 18.23 20.16 15.34
C ASN A 100 19.37 20.24 16.36
#